data_AF-A0A7S1AP14-F1
#
_entry.id   AF-A0A7S1AP14-F1
#
_cell.length_a   1.000
_cell.length_b   1.000
_cell.length_c   1.000
_cell.angle_alpha   90.00
_cell.angle_beta   90.00
_cell.angle_gamma   90.00
#
_symmetry.space_group_name_H-M   'P 1'
#
loop_
_entity.id
_entity.type
_entity.pdbx_description
1 polymer ?
#
loop_
_entity_poly.entity_id
_entity_poly.type
_entity_poly.pdbx_seq_one_letter_code
_entity_poly.pdbx_strand_id
1 'polypeptide(L)'
;EFILVFLRGGLRVVLWCARSACRDFRELAMNFDSTLDGLGEGEDETDDVKHSQLLSWAGQSSAEFDAWLGGLISAGTPGTAFPDVCAQIVGVVGSWRQRFPGKLWARLARDGCATLIKEAREAVPVISFVQERVEALDQDAPVTILDLCSGLGFLGMLLADILSPARVETIVLIDQAWPLKGQEAPRDAASLEAAVAEGVGM
;
A
#
# COMPACT_ATOMS: atom_id res chain seq x y z
N GLU A 1 15.62 -11.83 -9.01
CA GLU A 1 15.90 -13.01 -8.15
C GLU A 1 16.39 -12.48 -6.80
N PHE A 2 15.68 -12.63 -5.68
CA PHE A 2 15.22 -13.87 -5.03
C PHE A 2 13.74 -13.91 -4.63
N ILE A 3 13.28 -15.14 -4.38
CA ILE A 3 12.14 -15.61 -3.56
C ILE A 3 12.70 -16.10 -2.22
N LEU A 4 11.93 -16.12 -1.11
CA LEU A 4 12.18 -17.11 -0.06
C LEU A 4 10.90 -17.58 0.67
N VAL A 5 10.67 -18.89 0.60
CA VAL A 5 9.70 -19.68 1.37
C VAL A 5 10.50 -20.79 2.06
N PHE A 6 10.45 -20.87 3.40
CA PHE A 6 10.99 -22.01 4.16
C PHE A 6 9.85 -22.95 4.57
N LEU A 7 10.03 -24.26 4.33
CA LEU A 7 9.19 -25.32 4.87
C LEU A 7 10.06 -26.45 5.46
N ARG A 8 10.33 -26.37 6.77
CA ARG A 8 10.12 -27.45 7.77
C ARG A 8 10.50 -26.94 9.17
N GLY A 9 9.60 -27.11 10.15
CA GLY A 9 9.92 -26.90 11.58
C GLY A 9 9.17 -25.80 12.33
N GLY A 10 8.07 -25.26 11.81
CA GLY A 10 7.13 -24.46 12.62
C GLY A 10 7.03 -22.96 12.33
N LEU A 11 7.84 -22.40 11.41
CA LEU A 11 7.67 -21.01 10.93
C LEU A 11 7.39 -21.01 9.42
N ARG A 12 6.28 -20.36 9.00
CA ARG A 12 5.80 -20.35 7.60
C ARG A 12 5.71 -18.90 7.12
N VAL A 13 6.66 -18.50 6.29
CA VAL A 13 6.89 -17.10 5.88
C VAL A 13 6.92 -17.00 4.36
N VAL A 14 6.19 -16.02 3.80
CA VAL A 14 6.31 -15.58 2.40
C VAL A 14 6.99 -14.20 2.39
N LEU A 15 8.14 -14.09 1.71
CA LEU A 15 8.91 -12.85 1.56
C LEU A 15 8.81 -12.32 0.11
N TRP A 16 8.49 -11.03 -0.05
CA TRP A 16 8.54 -10.32 -1.33
C TRP A 16 9.38 -9.03 -1.22
N CYS A 17 10.10 -8.67 -2.29
CA CYS A 17 10.84 -7.40 -2.41
C CYS A 17 10.69 -6.82 -3.82
N ALA A 18 10.17 -5.59 -3.91
CA ALA A 18 9.67 -4.96 -5.13
C ALA A 18 10.72 -4.53 -6.19
N ARG A 19 12.03 -4.80 -6.03
CA ARG A 19 13.05 -4.24 -6.94
C ARG A 19 13.50 -5.13 -8.12
N SER A 20 13.19 -6.43 -8.16
CA SER A 20 13.79 -7.33 -9.17
C SER A 20 12.88 -7.82 -10.30
N ALA A 21 11.65 -7.31 -10.43
CA ALA A 21 10.82 -7.51 -11.61
C ALA A 21 11.22 -6.62 -12.81
N CYS A 22 12.15 -5.67 -12.64
CA CYS A 22 12.49 -4.64 -13.65
C CYS A 22 13.18 -5.10 -14.96
N ARG A 23 13.22 -6.40 -15.31
CA ARG A 23 13.62 -6.82 -16.67
C ARG A 23 12.42 -7.06 -17.58
N ASP A 24 11.44 -7.87 -17.17
CA ASP A 24 10.21 -8.06 -17.95
C ASP A 24 9.18 -6.96 -17.67
N PHE A 25 9.23 -6.35 -16.48
CA PHE A 25 8.36 -5.22 -16.13
C PHE A 25 8.79 -3.90 -16.78
N ARG A 26 10.02 -3.79 -17.31
CA ARG A 26 10.46 -2.60 -18.05
C ARG A 26 9.74 -2.49 -19.39
N GLU A 27 9.44 -3.60 -20.07
CA GLU A 27 8.64 -3.55 -21.30
C GLU A 27 7.17 -3.21 -21.02
N LEU A 28 6.64 -3.60 -19.85
CA LEU A 28 5.28 -3.28 -19.40
C LEU A 28 5.14 -1.86 -18.80
N ALA A 29 6.18 -1.34 -18.14
CA ALA A 29 6.24 -0.01 -17.54
C ALA A 29 6.84 1.07 -18.48
N MET A 30 7.40 0.70 -19.64
CA MET A 30 7.83 1.70 -20.65
C MET A 30 6.66 2.29 -21.44
N ASN A 31 5.44 1.77 -21.27
CA ASN A 31 4.19 2.42 -21.66
C ASN A 31 3.45 3.03 -20.46
N PHE A 32 4.13 3.21 -19.31
CA PHE A 32 3.60 3.95 -18.16
C PHE A 32 3.60 5.43 -18.55
N ASP A 33 2.54 5.79 -19.24
CA ASP A 33 2.32 7.09 -19.84
C ASP A 33 2.41 8.20 -18.79
N SER A 34 3.04 9.27 -19.22
CA SER A 34 3.29 10.60 -18.65
C SER A 34 2.08 11.33 -18.03
N THR A 35 0.97 10.64 -17.76
CA THR A 35 -0.26 11.23 -17.21
C THR A 35 -0.17 11.53 -15.71
N LEU A 36 0.86 11.05 -15.01
CA LEU A 36 1.13 11.35 -13.59
C LEU A 36 2.28 12.36 -13.38
N ASP A 37 2.99 12.76 -14.43
CA ASP A 37 4.08 13.77 -14.36
C ASP A 37 3.57 15.19 -14.02
N GLY A 38 2.26 15.36 -13.87
CA GLY A 38 1.62 16.61 -13.40
C GLY A 38 1.48 16.74 -11.88
N LEU A 39 1.81 15.71 -11.08
CA LEU A 39 1.78 15.79 -9.62
C LEU A 39 3.20 16.03 -9.10
N GLY A 40 3.67 17.25 -9.33
CA GLY A 40 5.05 17.65 -9.11
C GLY A 40 5.57 17.38 -7.69
N GLU A 41 6.82 16.93 -7.63
CA GLU A 41 7.72 17.16 -6.50
C GLU A 41 7.90 18.67 -6.36
N GLY A 42 7.29 19.27 -5.34
CA GLY A 42 7.25 20.72 -5.18
C GLY A 42 7.10 21.11 -3.71
N GLU A 43 7.92 22.06 -3.33
CA GLU A 43 8.36 22.43 -1.99
C GLU A 43 7.28 22.95 -1.04
N ASP A 44 7.74 23.08 0.19
CA ASP A 44 7.12 23.60 1.41
C ASP A 44 6.54 25.01 1.22
N GLU A 45 5.33 25.13 0.65
CA GLU A 45 4.53 26.35 0.75
C GLU A 45 3.03 26.06 0.47
N THR A 46 2.17 26.48 1.41
CA THR A 46 0.69 26.55 1.38
C THR A 46 -0.12 25.31 1.81
N ASP A 47 -0.32 25.21 3.14
CA ASP A 47 -1.33 24.34 3.79
C ASP A 47 -2.78 24.61 3.34
N ASP A 48 -3.08 25.78 2.76
CA ASP A 48 -4.45 26.18 2.41
C ASP A 48 -4.95 25.64 1.06
N VAL A 49 -4.05 25.29 0.11
CA VAL A 49 -4.46 24.89 -1.26
C VAL A 49 -4.81 23.40 -1.32
N LYS A 50 -4.13 22.54 -0.56
CA LYS A 50 -4.37 21.08 -0.53
C LYS A 50 -5.63 20.67 0.24
N HIS A 51 -6.07 21.50 1.19
CA HIS A 51 -7.28 21.25 1.97
C HIS A 51 -8.58 21.35 1.13
N SER A 52 -8.57 22.15 0.07
CA SER A 52 -9.73 22.39 -0.80
C SER A 52 -10.12 21.19 -1.68
N GLN A 53 -9.14 20.38 -2.09
CA GLN A 53 -9.38 19.15 -2.86
C GLN A 53 -9.77 17.97 -1.96
N LEU A 54 -9.30 17.92 -0.72
CA LEU A 54 -9.74 16.97 0.31
C LEU A 54 -11.21 17.18 0.71
N LEU A 55 -11.64 18.44 0.79
CA LEU A 55 -12.98 18.83 1.19
C LEU A 55 -14.05 18.53 0.12
N SER A 56 -13.69 18.25 -1.13
CA SER A 56 -14.67 17.96 -2.19
C SER A 56 -15.28 16.54 -2.12
N TRP A 57 -14.79 15.69 -1.21
CA TRP A 57 -15.16 14.27 -1.09
C TRP A 57 -16.01 13.95 0.14
N ALA A 58 -16.13 14.89 1.08
CA ALA A 58 -16.90 14.68 2.32
C ALA A 58 -18.42 14.57 2.07
N GLY A 59 -18.91 15.02 0.91
CA GLY A 59 -20.33 15.01 0.54
C GLY A 59 -20.74 14.02 -0.55
N GLN A 60 -19.82 13.28 -1.16
CA GLN A 60 -20.15 12.33 -2.24
C GLN A 60 -20.62 10.99 -1.68
N SER A 61 -21.55 10.36 -2.39
CA SER A 61 -22.02 9.01 -2.08
C SER A 61 -20.88 7.98 -2.17
N SER A 62 -21.05 6.82 -1.53
CA SER A 62 -20.07 5.73 -1.67
C SER A 62 -19.94 5.26 -3.13
N ALA A 63 -21.04 5.26 -3.89
CA ALA A 63 -21.04 4.82 -5.28
C ALA A 63 -20.23 5.77 -6.20
N GLU A 64 -20.35 7.08 -6.00
CA GLU A 64 -19.57 8.06 -6.77
C GLU A 64 -18.08 7.95 -6.47
N PHE A 65 -17.74 7.74 -5.19
CA PHE A 65 -16.37 7.51 -4.76
C PHE A 65 -15.76 6.26 -5.37
N ASP A 66 -16.47 5.14 -5.30
CA ASP A 66 -16.01 3.85 -5.82
C ASP A 66 -15.84 3.91 -7.34
N ALA A 67 -16.75 4.59 -8.06
CA ALA A 67 -16.65 4.77 -9.50
C ALA A 67 -15.42 5.62 -9.89
N TRP A 68 -15.18 6.73 -9.19
CA TRP A 68 -13.99 7.54 -9.42
C TRP A 68 -12.70 6.77 -9.13
N LEU A 69 -12.64 6.13 -7.96
CA LEU A 69 -11.46 5.39 -7.52
C LEU A 69 -11.18 4.25 -8.47
N GLY A 70 -12.21 3.52 -8.89
CA GLY A 70 -12.12 2.43 -9.86
C GLY A 70 -11.61 2.89 -11.22
N GLY A 71 -12.04 4.05 -11.70
CA GLY A 71 -11.49 4.66 -12.91
C GLY A 71 -9.99 4.92 -12.81
N LEU A 72 -9.52 5.44 -11.67
CA LEU A 72 -8.11 5.72 -11.46
C LEU A 72 -7.26 4.47 -11.23
N ILE A 73 -7.73 3.50 -10.44
CA ILE A 73 -6.99 2.26 -10.17
C ILE A 73 -6.90 1.40 -11.43
N SER A 74 -7.98 1.32 -12.21
CA SER A 74 -8.04 0.46 -13.39
C SER A 74 -7.42 1.08 -14.65
N ALA A 75 -6.99 2.34 -14.62
CA ALA A 75 -6.43 2.99 -15.81
C ALA A 75 -5.17 2.27 -16.34
N GLY A 76 -5.11 2.01 -17.64
CA GLY A 76 -3.96 1.35 -18.29
C GLY A 76 -3.85 -0.14 -17.97
N THR A 77 -2.61 -0.63 -17.85
CA THR A 77 -2.31 -2.06 -17.64
C THR A 77 -3.05 -2.71 -16.46
N PRO A 78 -3.15 -2.09 -15.26
CA PRO A 78 -3.86 -2.71 -14.14
C PRO A 78 -5.28 -3.17 -14.49
N GLY A 79 -6.09 -2.33 -15.14
CA GLY A 79 -7.47 -2.69 -15.46
C GLY A 79 -7.63 -3.67 -16.62
N THR A 80 -6.66 -3.76 -17.52
CA THR A 80 -6.70 -4.74 -18.61
C THR A 80 -6.20 -6.11 -18.18
N ALA A 81 -5.14 -6.16 -17.36
CA ALA A 81 -4.50 -7.40 -16.93
C ALA A 81 -5.09 -7.98 -15.63
N PHE A 82 -5.62 -7.13 -14.74
CA PHE A 82 -6.07 -7.53 -13.40
C PHE A 82 -7.39 -6.84 -12.99
N PRO A 83 -8.45 -6.90 -13.81
CA PRO A 83 -9.71 -6.19 -13.54
C PRO A 83 -10.34 -6.58 -12.20
N ASP A 84 -10.31 -7.86 -11.84
CA ASP A 84 -10.92 -8.36 -10.60
C ASP A 84 -10.18 -7.84 -9.36
N VAL A 85 -8.84 -7.78 -9.41
CA VAL A 85 -8.04 -7.24 -8.31
C VAL A 85 -8.27 -5.74 -8.17
N CYS A 86 -8.39 -5.01 -9.28
CA CYS A 86 -8.74 -3.58 -9.23
C CYS A 86 -10.09 -3.38 -8.53
N ALA A 87 -11.10 -4.19 -8.87
CA ALA A 87 -12.43 -4.12 -8.24
C ALA A 87 -12.38 -4.46 -6.74
N GLN A 88 -11.59 -5.46 -6.34
CA GLN A 88 -11.38 -5.80 -4.92
C GLN A 88 -10.77 -4.63 -4.14
N ILE A 89 -9.73 -3.99 -4.68
CA ILE A 89 -9.08 -2.84 -4.03
C ILE A 89 -10.08 -1.69 -3.85
N VAL A 90 -10.88 -1.39 -4.88
CA VAL A 90 -11.92 -0.34 -4.79
C VAL A 90 -12.88 -0.64 -3.64
N GLY A 91 -13.39 -1.87 -3.54
CA GLY A 91 -14.28 -2.27 -2.45
C GLY A 91 -13.63 -2.15 -1.07
N VAL A 92 -12.36 -2.56 -0.95
CA VAL A 92 -11.58 -2.45 0.30
C VAL A 92 -11.41 -0.99 0.71
N VAL A 93 -10.93 -0.13 -0.18
CA VAL A 93 -10.71 1.30 0.11
C VAL A 93 -12.03 2.02 0.39
N GLY A 94 -13.10 1.70 -0.35
CA GLY A 94 -14.44 2.19 -0.08
C GLY A 94 -14.91 1.80 1.32
N SER A 95 -14.59 0.58 1.78
CA SER A 95 -14.86 0.15 3.15
C SER A 95 -14.00 0.88 4.19
N TRP A 96 -12.73 1.20 3.88
CA TRP A 96 -11.86 1.97 4.77
C TRP A 96 -12.42 3.37 5.03
N ARG A 97 -12.88 4.05 3.97
CA ARG A 97 -13.53 5.37 4.07
C ARG A 97 -14.70 5.37 5.05
N GLN A 98 -15.43 4.26 5.14
CA GLN A 98 -16.60 4.13 6.02
C GLN A 98 -16.23 3.68 7.44
N ARG A 99 -15.26 2.78 7.59
CA ARG A 99 -14.95 2.10 8.86
C ARG A 99 -13.85 2.79 9.66
N PHE A 100 -12.90 3.44 9.00
CA PHE A 100 -11.74 4.00 9.69
C PHE A 100 -12.13 5.28 10.43
N PRO A 101 -11.57 5.51 11.63
CA PRO A 101 -11.74 6.78 12.33
C PRO A 101 -11.31 7.95 11.43
N GLY A 102 -12.01 9.07 11.51
CA GLY A 102 -11.77 10.22 10.63
C GLY A 102 -10.32 10.69 10.58
N LYS A 103 -9.58 10.63 11.70
CA LYS A 103 -8.15 10.96 11.75
C LYS A 103 -7.29 10.00 10.92
N LEU A 104 -7.59 8.70 10.98
CA LEU A 104 -6.87 7.69 10.20
C LEU A 104 -7.18 7.85 8.72
N TRP A 105 -8.46 8.00 8.36
CA TRP A 105 -8.86 8.26 6.98
C TRP A 105 -8.21 9.53 6.41
N ALA A 106 -8.23 10.64 7.17
CA ALA A 106 -7.60 11.88 6.76
C ALA A 106 -6.10 11.71 6.47
N ARG A 107 -5.40 10.88 7.26
CA ARG A 107 -3.98 10.57 7.01
C ARG A 107 -3.78 9.78 5.70
N LEU A 108 -4.65 8.82 5.41
CA LEU A 108 -4.58 8.03 4.17
C LEU A 108 -4.96 8.85 2.93
N ALA A 109 -5.90 9.77 3.07
CA ALA A 109 -6.42 10.59 1.98
C ALA A 109 -5.68 11.94 1.82
N ARG A 110 -4.68 12.24 2.66
CA ARG A 110 -4.09 13.59 2.89
C ARG A 110 -3.68 14.40 1.67
N ASP A 111 -3.48 13.77 0.53
CA ASP A 111 -3.07 14.36 -0.74
C ASP A 111 -4.13 14.15 -1.83
N GLY A 112 -5.40 14.18 -1.44
CA GLY A 112 -6.51 13.84 -2.35
C GLY A 112 -6.47 12.37 -2.78
N CYS A 113 -5.96 11.49 -1.91
CA CYS A 113 -5.69 10.08 -2.16
C CYS A 113 -4.61 9.80 -3.22
N ALA A 114 -3.81 10.78 -3.66
CA ALA A 114 -2.80 10.56 -4.70
C ALA A 114 -1.80 9.45 -4.32
N THR A 115 -1.26 9.48 -3.09
CA THR A 115 -0.39 8.42 -2.57
C THR A 115 -1.14 7.10 -2.52
N LEU A 116 -2.34 7.07 -1.95
CA LEU A 116 -3.15 5.84 -1.84
C LEU A 116 -3.38 5.20 -3.22
N ILE A 117 -3.74 6.00 -4.23
CA ILE A 117 -4.00 5.53 -5.59
C ILE A 117 -2.72 4.99 -6.24
N LYS A 118 -1.61 5.71 -6.11
CA LYS A 118 -0.31 5.26 -6.63
C LYS A 118 0.09 3.92 -6.02
N GLU A 119 0.10 3.83 -4.70
CA GLU A 119 0.48 2.62 -3.97
C GLU A 119 -0.48 1.44 -4.26
N ALA A 120 -1.78 1.70 -4.36
CA ALA A 120 -2.77 0.70 -4.75
C ALA A 120 -2.53 0.15 -6.16
N ARG A 121 -2.25 1.04 -7.14
CA ARG A 121 -1.95 0.64 -8.53
C ARG A 121 -0.67 -0.19 -8.62
N GLU A 122 0.37 0.19 -7.89
CA GLU A 122 1.63 -0.56 -7.81
C GLU A 122 1.41 -1.94 -7.15
N ALA A 123 0.47 -2.03 -6.20
CA ALA A 123 0.14 -3.27 -5.49
C ALA A 123 -0.70 -4.27 -6.30
N VAL A 124 -1.48 -3.84 -7.31
CA VAL A 124 -2.37 -4.72 -8.12
C VAL A 124 -1.71 -6.04 -8.56
N PRO A 125 -0.59 -6.03 -9.32
CA PRO A 125 0.03 -7.27 -9.77
C PRO A 125 0.59 -8.11 -8.60
N VAL A 126 1.01 -7.46 -7.51
CA VAL A 126 1.54 -8.14 -6.33
C VAL A 126 0.42 -8.86 -5.59
N ILE A 127 -0.74 -8.22 -5.42
CA ILE A 127 -1.93 -8.82 -4.79
C ILE A 127 -2.39 -10.03 -5.58
N SER A 128 -2.49 -9.92 -6.91
CA SER A 128 -2.83 -11.05 -7.79
C SER A 128 -1.88 -12.24 -7.57
N PHE A 129 -0.57 -11.97 -7.61
CA PHE A 129 0.44 -12.99 -7.37
C PHE A 129 0.31 -13.63 -5.98
N VAL A 130 0.13 -12.84 -4.92
CA VAL A 130 0.01 -13.34 -3.56
C VAL A 130 -1.24 -14.20 -3.40
N GLN A 131 -2.38 -13.80 -3.98
CA GLN A 131 -3.60 -14.60 -3.97
C GLN A 131 -3.37 -15.99 -4.60
N GLU A 132 -2.76 -16.03 -5.79
CA GLU A 132 -2.46 -17.31 -6.45
C GLU A 132 -1.51 -18.19 -5.62
N ARG A 133 -0.50 -17.58 -4.98
CA ARG A 133 0.46 -18.33 -4.16
C ARG A 133 -0.19 -18.84 -2.89
N VAL A 134 -0.99 -18.03 -2.21
CA VAL A 134 -1.71 -18.43 -1.00
C VAL A 134 -2.68 -19.57 -1.31
N GLU A 135 -3.39 -19.50 -2.44
CA GLU A 135 -4.34 -20.55 -2.85
C GLU A 135 -3.64 -21.86 -3.21
N ALA A 136 -2.50 -21.79 -3.91
CA ALA A 136 -1.74 -22.96 -4.34
C ALA A 136 -1.00 -23.70 -3.21
N LEU A 137 -0.96 -23.15 -1.99
CA LEU A 137 -0.37 -23.83 -0.85
C LEU A 137 -1.26 -24.99 -0.41
N ASP A 138 -0.76 -26.21 -0.59
CA ASP A 138 -1.40 -27.45 -0.11
C ASP A 138 -1.11 -27.63 1.39
N GLN A 139 -1.85 -26.93 2.23
CA GLN A 139 -1.75 -27.04 3.68
C GLN A 139 -3.04 -26.63 4.40
N ASP A 140 -3.30 -27.30 5.53
CA ASP A 140 -4.50 -27.07 6.34
C ASP A 140 -4.43 -25.85 7.27
N ALA A 141 -3.23 -25.30 7.50
CA ALA A 141 -3.02 -24.22 8.47
C ALA A 141 -2.60 -22.91 7.79
N PRO A 142 -3.09 -21.76 8.31
CA PRO A 142 -2.86 -20.45 7.71
C PRO A 142 -1.38 -20.05 7.72
N VAL A 143 -1.02 -19.10 6.86
CA VAL A 143 0.35 -18.57 6.74
C VAL A 143 0.54 -17.21 7.38
N THR A 144 1.80 -16.90 7.67
CA THR A 144 2.24 -15.53 7.94
C THR A 144 2.91 -14.94 6.69
N ILE A 145 2.52 -13.73 6.31
CA ILE A 145 3.15 -12.97 5.22
C ILE A 145 4.10 -11.94 5.85
N LEU A 146 5.32 -11.83 5.30
CA LEU A 146 6.25 -10.77 5.66
C LEU A 146 6.33 -9.76 4.50
N ASP A 147 5.85 -8.54 4.75
CA ASP A 147 5.92 -7.42 3.82
C ASP A 147 7.23 -6.64 4.07
N LEU A 148 8.22 -6.85 3.22
CA LEU A 148 9.52 -6.18 3.33
C LEU A 148 9.55 -4.87 2.57
N CYS A 149 10.17 -3.87 3.17
CA CYS A 149 10.16 -2.50 2.68
C CYS A 149 8.72 -1.99 2.57
N SER A 150 7.92 -2.26 3.61
CA SER A 150 6.48 -2.02 3.63
C SER A 150 6.11 -0.54 3.50
N GLY A 151 7.04 0.38 3.73
CA GLY A 151 6.82 1.81 3.70
C GLY A 151 5.68 2.22 4.62
N LEU A 152 4.64 2.85 4.05
CA LEU A 152 3.42 3.23 4.77
C LEU A 152 2.46 2.07 5.05
N GLY A 153 2.73 0.88 4.51
CA GLY A 153 1.98 -0.35 4.78
C GLY A 153 0.75 -0.58 3.89
N PHE A 154 0.59 0.16 2.79
CA PHE A 154 -0.59 0.04 1.92
C PHE A 154 -0.77 -1.38 1.37
N LEU A 155 0.30 -2.04 0.92
CA LEU A 155 0.23 -3.42 0.44
C LEU A 155 -0.28 -4.36 1.54
N GLY A 156 0.36 -4.36 2.71
CA GLY A 156 -0.07 -5.19 3.84
C GLY A 156 -1.51 -4.92 4.29
N MET A 157 -1.94 -3.65 4.31
CA MET A 157 -3.32 -3.28 4.62
C MET A 157 -4.31 -3.84 3.57
N LEU A 158 -4.00 -3.72 2.28
CA LEU A 158 -4.84 -4.27 1.21
C LEU A 158 -4.92 -5.80 1.31
N LEU A 159 -3.78 -6.47 1.48
CA LEU A 159 -3.73 -7.92 1.64
C LEU A 159 -4.52 -8.41 2.85
N ALA A 160 -4.53 -7.64 3.95
CA ALA A 160 -5.27 -8.00 5.16
C ALA A 160 -6.79 -8.05 4.96
N ASP A 161 -7.35 -7.17 4.11
CA ASP A 161 -8.78 -7.14 3.80
C ASP A 161 -9.15 -8.01 2.58
N ILE A 162 -8.19 -8.31 1.70
CA ILE A 162 -8.42 -9.14 0.49
C ILE A 162 -8.27 -10.63 0.77
N LEU A 163 -7.29 -11.03 1.57
CA LEU A 163 -6.98 -12.45 1.79
C LEU A 163 -7.89 -13.05 2.88
N SER A 164 -8.26 -14.32 2.69
CA SER A 164 -9.09 -15.03 3.67
C SER A 164 -8.34 -15.23 4.98
N PRO A 165 -8.93 -14.92 6.14
CA PRO A 165 -8.33 -15.19 7.45
C PRO A 165 -8.17 -16.69 7.74
N ALA A 166 -8.87 -17.55 6.99
CA ALA A 166 -8.66 -19.00 7.06
C ALA A 166 -7.36 -19.44 6.38
N ARG A 167 -6.80 -18.61 5.49
CA ARG A 167 -5.57 -18.90 4.73
C ARG A 167 -4.38 -18.08 5.22
N VAL A 168 -4.61 -16.90 5.80
CA VAL A 168 -3.56 -16.01 6.30
C VAL A 168 -3.88 -15.59 7.73
N GLU A 169 -2.96 -15.88 8.64
CA GLU A 169 -3.10 -15.57 10.07
C GLU A 169 -2.61 -14.16 10.39
N THR A 170 -1.49 -13.75 9.79
CA THR A 170 -0.83 -12.49 10.13
C THR A 170 -0.04 -11.96 8.94
N ILE A 171 0.00 -10.63 8.82
CA ILE A 171 0.86 -9.91 7.90
C ILE A 171 1.78 -9.01 8.74
N VAL A 172 3.08 -9.28 8.69
CA VAL A 172 4.10 -8.52 9.43
C VAL A 172 4.73 -7.51 8.49
N LEU A 173 4.65 -6.23 8.87
CA LEU A 173 5.25 -5.13 8.13
C LEU A 173 6.68 -4.91 8.63
N ILE A 174 7.65 -4.97 7.73
CA ILE A 174 9.07 -4.81 8.03
C ILE A 174 9.63 -3.69 7.14
N ASP A 175 10.06 -2.60 7.76
CA ASP A 175 10.71 -1.50 7.06
C ASP A 175 11.94 -1.01 7.83
N GLN A 176 12.90 -0.47 7.10
CA GLN A 176 14.04 0.22 7.68
C GLN A 176 13.75 1.72 7.65
N ALA A 177 13.45 2.29 8.81
CA ALA A 177 13.36 3.74 8.96
C ALA A 177 14.74 4.38 8.79
N TRP A 178 14.99 4.94 7.60
CA TRP A 178 16.16 5.79 7.37
C TRP A 178 15.86 7.19 7.89
N PRO A 179 16.80 7.84 8.60
CA PRO A 179 16.64 9.22 8.96
C PRO A 179 16.61 10.07 7.69
N LEU A 180 15.81 11.15 7.71
CA LEU A 180 15.81 12.13 6.62
C LEU A 180 17.23 12.66 6.42
N LYS A 181 17.59 12.99 5.18
CA LYS A 181 18.93 13.51 4.86
C LYS A 181 19.23 14.74 5.72
N GLY A 182 20.26 14.65 6.58
CA GLY A 182 20.66 15.71 7.51
C GLY A 182 20.11 15.54 8.95
N GLN A 183 19.26 14.55 9.19
CA GLN A 183 18.89 14.10 10.52
C GLN A 183 19.77 12.89 10.91
N GLU A 184 20.25 12.85 12.14
CA GLU A 184 20.91 11.65 12.65
C GLU A 184 19.87 10.64 13.14
N ALA A 185 20.08 9.36 12.82
CA ALA A 185 19.30 8.31 13.47
C ALA A 185 19.63 8.28 14.97
N PRO A 186 18.63 8.08 15.85
CA PRO A 186 18.89 7.82 17.26
C PRO A 186 19.84 6.63 17.39
N ARG A 187 21.01 6.85 18.00
CA ARG A 187 22.14 5.91 17.98
C ARG A 187 21.98 4.75 18.96
N ASP A 188 20.99 4.81 19.84
CA ASP A 188 20.66 3.76 20.81
C ASP A 188 19.16 3.71 21.13
N ALA A 189 18.74 2.61 21.76
CA ALA A 189 17.34 2.36 22.09
C ALA A 189 16.74 3.43 23.02
N ALA A 190 17.55 4.03 23.91
CA ALA A 190 17.12 5.10 24.81
C ALA A 190 16.82 6.40 24.04
N SER A 191 17.63 6.73 23.04
CA SER A 191 17.41 7.87 22.15
C SER A 191 16.19 7.66 21.24
N LEU A 192 15.88 6.41 20.89
CA LEU A 192 14.68 6.06 20.11
C LEU A 192 13.40 6.28 20.94
N GLU A 193 13.39 5.84 22.21
CA GLU A 193 12.25 6.08 23.12
C GLU A 193 11.99 7.58 23.36
N ALA A 194 13.06 8.38 23.50
CA ALA A 194 12.96 9.82 23.64
C ALA A 194 12.41 10.51 22.38
N ALA A 195 12.87 10.13 21.19
CA ALA A 195 12.38 10.67 19.93
C ALA A 195 10.91 10.29 19.65
N VAL A 196 10.50 9.08 20.03
CA VAL A 196 9.10 8.64 19.94
C VAL A 196 8.21 9.44 20.91
N ALA A 197 8.70 9.78 22.10
CA ALA A 197 7.97 10.61 23.06
C ALA A 197 7.78 12.06 22.58
N GLU A 198 8.77 12.64 21.89
CA GLU A 198 8.70 14.01 21.33
C GLU A 198 7.81 14.10 20.07
N GLY A 199 7.69 13.02 19.29
CA GLY A 199 6.90 12.98 18.05
C GLY A 199 5.36 12.81 18.22
N VAL A 200 4.85 12.69 19.45
CA VAL A 200 3.40 12.56 19.73
C VAL A 200 2.70 13.93 19.85
N GLY A 201 3.45 15.03 19.72
CA GLY A 201 2.99 16.41 19.93
C GLY A 201 2.90 17.31 18.69
N MET A 202 2.76 16.77 17.48
CA MET A 202 2.46 17.56 16.26
C MET A 202 1.24 17.01 15.53
#